data_AF-A0A0B8QF25-F1
#
_entry.id   AF-A0A0B8QF25-F1
#
_cell.length_a   1.000
_cell.length_b   1.000
_cell.length_c   1.000
_cell.angle_alpha   90.00
_cell.angle_beta   90.00
_cell.angle_gamma   90.00
#
_symmetry.space_group_name_H-M   'P 1'
#
loop_
_entity.id
_entity.type
_entity.pdbx_description
1 polymer ?
#
loop_
_entity_poly.entity_id
_entity_poly.type
_entity_poly.pdbx_seq_one_letter_code
_entity_poly.pdbx_strand_id
1 'polypeptide(L)' 'MRCQIFGSATSFETLNRLVNQFRSSDGIEEVQLELQADNSKQVADFELGLAFTDESVDALAIR' A
#
# COMPACT_ATOMS: atom_id res chain seq x y z
N MET A 1 6.54 0.05 -12.47
CA MET A 1 5.14 0.56 -12.57
C MET A 1 4.69 1.09 -11.21
N ARG A 2 3.79 2.08 -11.14
CA ARG A 2 3.27 2.62 -9.86
C ARG A 2 1.76 2.42 -9.74
N CYS A 3 1.29 2.03 -8.57
CA CYS A 3 -0.13 1.89 -8.22
C CYS A 3 -0.42 2.64 -6.93
N GLN A 4 -1.60 3.23 -6.84
CA GLN A 4 -2.11 3.87 -5.63
C GLN A 4 -3.35 3.13 -5.15
N ILE A 5 -3.40 2.81 -3.86
CA ILE A 5 -4.53 2.19 -3.19
C ILE A 5 -5.06 3.18 -2.16
N PHE A 6 -6.36 3.47 -2.24
CA PHE A 6 -7.06 4.34 -1.30
C PHE A 6 -8.01 3.49 -0.47
N GLY A 7 -8.05 3.74 0.84
CA GLY A 7 -8.94 3.00 1.72
C GLY A 7 -9.10 3.64 3.09
N SER A 8 -9.96 3.02 3.89
CA SER A 8 -10.19 3.39 5.28
C SER A 8 -9.83 2.21 6.17
N ALA A 9 -8.97 2.41 7.17
CA ALA A 9 -8.56 1.36 8.09
C ALA A 9 -9.31 1.46 9.42
N THR A 10 -10.08 0.43 9.77
CA THR A 10 -10.79 0.35 11.06
C THR A 10 -9.86 0.15 12.25
N SER A 11 -8.60 -0.21 12.00
CA SER A 11 -7.54 -0.31 13.00
C SER A 11 -6.18 0.00 12.37
N PHE A 12 -5.38 0.80 13.08
CA PHE A 12 -4.01 1.08 12.72
C PHE A 12 -3.14 -0.20 12.68
N GLU A 13 -3.45 -1.17 13.53
CA GLU A 13 -2.74 -2.45 13.55
C GLU A 13 -2.96 -3.23 12.25
N THR A 14 -4.20 -3.27 11.75
CA THR A 14 -4.53 -3.94 10.48
C THR A 14 -3.83 -3.25 9.31
N LEU A 15 -3.81 -1.92 9.29
CA LEU A 15 -3.10 -1.15 8.26
C LEU A 15 -1.59 -1.42 8.28
N ASN A 16 -0.99 -1.42 9.47
CA ASN A 16 0.44 -1.68 9.62
C ASN A 16 0.80 -3.10 9.17
N ARG A 17 -0.03 -4.11 9.50
CA ARG A 17 0.15 -5.48 8.99
C ARG A 17 0.12 -5.54 7.46
N LEU A 18 -0.86 -4.88 6.84
CA LEU A 18 -1.00 -4.82 5.38
C LEU A 18 0.24 -4.19 4.71
N VAL A 19 0.70 -3.04 5.22
CA VAL A 19 1.87 -2.34 4.69
C VAL A 19 3.13 -3.20 4.81
N ASN A 20 3.31 -3.90 5.92
CA ASN A 20 4.44 -4.80 6.10
C ASN A 20 4.40 -6.00 5.15
N GLN A 21 3.21 -6.52 4.82
CA GLN A 21 3.08 -7.56 3.80
C GLN A 21 3.55 -7.08 2.43
N PHE A 22 3.16 -5.87 2.01
CA PHE A 22 3.64 -5.30 0.74
C PHE A 22 5.15 -5.04 0.75
N ARG A 23 5.71 -4.56 1.86
CA ARG A 23 7.16 -4.36 2.00
C ARG A 23 7.97 -5.66 1.96
N SER A 24 7.36 -6.78 2.35
CA SER A 24 7.99 -8.10 2.27
C SER A 24 7.79 -8.80 0.92
N SER A 25 7.11 -8.17 -0.04
CA SER A 25 6.86 -8.77 -1.35
C SER A 25 8.04 -8.56 -2.29
N ASP A 26 8.58 -9.63 -2.86
CA ASP A 26 9.71 -9.59 -3.81
C ASP A 26 9.42 -8.76 -5.08
N GLY A 27 8.15 -8.50 -5.40
CA GLY A 27 7.73 -7.70 -6.56
C GLY A 27 7.58 -6.21 -6.29
N ILE A 28 7.83 -5.74 -5.06
CA ILE A 28 7.58 -4.35 -4.66
C ILE A 28 8.88 -3.71 -4.19
N GLU A 29 9.35 -2.71 -4.92
CA GLU A 29 10.56 -1.94 -4.57
C GLU A 29 10.29 -0.92 -3.46
N GLU A 30 9.10 -0.30 -3.49
CA GLU A 30 8.78 0.81 -2.58
C GLU A 30 7.32 0.77 -2.15
N VAL A 31 7.11 1.06 -0.86
CA VAL A 31 5.79 1.21 -0.23
C VAL A 31 5.74 2.51 0.54
N GLN A 32 4.92 3.45 0.05
CA GLN A 32 4.67 4.74 0.68
C GLN A 32 3.28 4.75 1.31
N LEU A 33 3.18 5.04 2.61
CA LEU A 33 1.91 5.15 3.32
C LEU A 33 1.70 6.59 3.77
N GLU A 34 0.59 7.19 3.36
CA GLU A 34 0.12 8.47 3.85
C GLU A 34 -1.19 8.29 4.61
N LEU A 35 -1.28 8.91 5.79
CA LEU A 35 -2.44 8.84 6.67
C LEU A 35 -3.14 10.19 6.66
N GLN A 36 -4.41 10.20 6.28
CA GLN A 36 -5.28 11.35 6.47
C GLN A 36 -6.03 11.14 7.79
N ALA A 37 -5.44 11.66 8.86
CA ALA A 37 -6.08 11.69 10.17
C ALA A 37 -7.09 12.84 10.20
N ASP A 38 -8.37 12.51 10.05
CA ASP A 38 -9.43 13.41 10.45
C ASP A 38 -9.66 13.25 11.96
N ASN A 39 -9.40 14.30 12.75
CA ASN A 39 -9.53 14.28 14.20
C ASN A 39 -10.96 13.98 14.71
N SER A 40 -11.96 13.94 13.82
CA SER A 40 -13.33 13.55 14.14
C SER A 40 -13.62 12.05 13.95
N LYS A 41 -12.75 11.28 13.28
CA LYS A 41 -12.93 9.84 13.03
C LYS A 41 -11.92 9.01 13.84
N GLN A 42 -12.39 7.92 14.46
CA GLN A 42 -11.50 6.88 15.03
C GLN A 42 -10.76 6.07 13.95
N VAL A 43 -11.20 6.18 12.69
CA VAL A 43 -10.73 5.44 11.52
C VAL A 43 -9.93 6.40 10.64
N ALA A 44 -8.68 6.05 10.33
CA ALA A 44 -7.83 6.85 9.45
C ALA A 44 -8.08 6.44 7.99
N ASP A 45 -8.40 7.44 7.16
CA ASP A 45 -8.34 7.30 5.71
C ASP A 45 -6.84 7.24 5.34
N PHE A 46 -6.47 6.38 4.38
CA PHE A 46 -5.08 6.18 3.99
C PHE A 46 -4.91 6.12 2.48
N GLU A 47 -3.74 6.55 2.05
CA GLU A 47 -3.22 6.36 0.69
C GLU A 47 -1.97 5.50 0.77
N LEU A 48 -1.92 4.47 -0.07
CA LEU A 48 -0.79 3.56 -0.18
C LEU A 48 -0.26 3.57 -1.60
N GLY A 49 0.94 4.11 -1.79
CA GLY A 49 1.70 4.04 -3.02
C GLY A 49 2.55 2.77 -3.07
N LEU A 50 2.43 2.00 -4.14
CA LEU A 50 3.22 0.80 -4.41
C LEU A 50 4.03 1.01 -5.70
N ALA A 51 5.34 0.84 -5.62
CA ALA A 51 6.22 0.76 -6.78
C ALA A 51 6.65 -0.68 -7.02
N PHE A 52 6.33 -1.20 -8.21
CA PHE A 52 6.64 -2.55 -8.63
C PHE A 52 7.99 -2.61 -9.34
N THR A 53 8.75 -3.68 -9.08
CA THR A 53 10.00 -4.00 -9.80
C THR A 53 9.72 -4.19 -11.29
N ASP A 54 10.69 -3.90 -12.16
CA ASP A 54 10.54 -4.13 -13.59
C ASP A 54 10.23 -5.60 -13.91
N GLU A 55 10.85 -6.55 -13.21
CA GLU A 55 10.57 -7.99 -13.34
C GLU A 55 9.12 -8.35 -13.01
N SER A 56 8.53 -7.75 -11.97
CA SER A 56 7.13 -8.00 -11.61
C SER A 56 6.14 -7.36 -12.60
N VAL A 57 6.53 -6.26 -13.24
CA VAL A 57 5.75 -5.63 -14.32
C VAL A 57 5.79 -6.48 -15.58
N ASP A 58 6.97 -6.98 -15.95
CA ASP A 58 7.13 -7.88 -17.10
C ASP A 58 6.34 -9.19 -16.89
N ALA A 59 6.32 -9.72 -15.65
CA ALA A 59 5.49 -10.87 -15.30
C ALA A 59 3.98 -10.59 -15.44
N LEU A 60 3.54 -9.34 -15.25
CA LEU A 60 2.16 -8.91 -15.46
C LEU A 60 1.86 -8.64 -16.95
N ALA A 61 2.86 -8.27 -17.75
CA ALA A 61 2.71 -7.93 -19.18
C ALA A 61 2.53 -9.16 -20.09
N ILE A 62 2.84 -10.37 -19.61
CA ILE A 62 2.70 -11.63 -20.37
C ILE A 62 1.27 -12.23 -20.23
N ARG A 63 0.32 -11.55 -19.57
CA ARG A 63 -1.09 -11.97 -19.48
C ARG A 63 -2.05 -11.11 -20.27
#